data_AF-A0A1V0PSN3-F1
#
_entry.id   AF-A0A1V0PSN3-F1
#
_cell.length_a   1.000
_cell.length_b   1.000
_cell.length_c   1.000
_cell.angle_alpha   90.00
_cell.angle_beta   90.00
_cell.angle_gamma   90.00
#
_symmetry.space_group_name_H-M   'P 1'
#
loop_
_entity.id
_entity.type
_entity.pdbx_description
1 polymer ?
#
loop_
_entity_poly.entity_id
_entity_poly.type
_entity_poly.pdbx_seq_one_letter_code
_entity_poly.pdbx_strand_id
1 'polypeptide(L)'
;MTRNDQILREIWKRARRVAFAILAGFWRRHSAEDIETRISRRPDKEQTAIVIAVLAGLFLTSLLFAHFGLIGMLVFLLLVVLIIH
;
A
#
# COMPACT_ATOMS: atom_id res chain seq x y z
N MET A 1 -17.32 1.33 22.82
CA MET A 1 -16.50 1.05 21.62
C MET A 1 -17.45 0.57 20.54
N THR A 2 -17.65 1.36 19.48
CA THR A 2 -18.69 1.10 18.48
C THR A 2 -18.21 0.10 17.43
N ARG A 3 -19.13 -0.63 16.78
CA ARG A 3 -18.81 -1.57 15.69
C ARG A 3 -17.96 -0.91 14.58
N ASN A 4 -18.20 0.37 14.32
CA ASN A 4 -17.45 1.15 13.34
C ASN A 4 -15.97 1.30 13.73
N ASP A 5 -15.65 1.49 15.02
CA ASP A 5 -14.26 1.62 15.48
C ASP A 5 -13.46 0.32 15.31
N GLN A 6 -14.12 -0.84 15.37
CA GLN A 6 -13.48 -2.14 15.10
C GLN A 6 -13.22 -2.32 13.60
N ILE A 7 -14.21 -2.01 12.76
CA ILE A 7 -14.09 -2.08 11.30
C ILE A 7 -12.96 -1.16 10.81
N LEU A 8 -12.93 0.08 11.28
CA LEU A 8 -11.88 1.05 10.95
C LEU A 8 -10.48 0.55 11.32
N ARG A 9 -10.33 -0.07 12.50
CA ARG A 9 -9.03 -0.63 12.93
C ARG A 9 -8.57 -1.82 12.09
N GLU A 10 -9.49 -2.70 11.71
CA GLU A 10 -9.16 -3.84 10.85
C GLU A 10 -8.82 -3.41 9.43
N ILE A 11 -9.57 -2.47 8.86
CA ILE A 11 -9.25 -1.86 7.56
C ILE A 11 -7.88 -1.19 7.63
N TRP A 12 -7.61 -0.42 8.69
CA TRP A 12 -6.33 0.24 8.89
C TRP A 12 -5.16 -0.75 8.93
N LYS A 13 -5.27 -1.83 9.72
CA LYS A 13 -4.23 -2.87 9.79
C LYS A 13 -3.96 -3.50 8.42
N ARG A 14 -5.01 -3.84 7.66
CA ARG A 14 -4.88 -4.45 6.34
C ARG A 14 -4.29 -3.48 5.31
N ALA A 15 -4.81 -2.25 5.25
CA ALA A 15 -4.30 -1.21 4.37
C ALA A 15 -2.83 -0.92 4.63
N ARG A 16 -2.44 -0.83 5.91
CA ARG A 16 -1.06 -0.65 6.34
C ARG A 16 -0.16 -1.79 5.88
N ARG A 17 -0.58 -3.05 6.07
CA ARG A 17 0.19 -4.22 5.62
C ARG A 17 0.40 -4.22 4.11
N VAL A 18 -0.64 -3.93 3.33
CA VAL A 18 -0.55 -3.88 1.85
C VAL A 18 0.35 -2.74 1.40
N ALA A 19 0.21 -1.54 1.98
CA ALA A 19 1.06 -0.40 1.64
C ALA A 19 2.55 -0.70 1.90
N PHE A 20 2.86 -1.38 2.99
CA PHE A 20 4.23 -1.80 3.28
C PHE A 20 4.73 -2.90 2.36
N ALA A 21 3.89 -3.87 1.98
CA ALA A 21 4.26 -4.88 1.00
C ALA A 21 4.60 -4.26 -0.36
N ILE A 22 3.80 -3.28 -0.81
CA ILE A 22 4.05 -2.54 -2.05
C ILE A 22 5.36 -1.74 -1.94
N LEU A 23 5.61 -1.07 -0.81
CA LEU A 23 6.83 -0.31 -0.60
C LEU A 23 8.07 -1.23 -0.55
N ALA A 24 7.98 -2.38 0.14
CA ALA A 24 9.03 -3.39 0.21
C ALA A 24 9.37 -3.94 -1.18
N GLY A 25 8.32 -4.30 -1.92
CA GLY A 25 8.39 -4.75 -3.30
C GLY A 25 9.06 -3.76 -4.24
N PHE A 26 8.65 -2.50 -4.17
CA PHE A 26 9.21 -1.43 -4.99
C PHE A 26 10.68 -1.18 -4.65
N TRP A 27 11.06 -1.31 -3.38
CA TRP A 27 12.42 -1.05 -2.96
C TRP A 27 13.38 -2.23 -3.14
N ARG A 28 12.90 -3.47 -3.36
CA ARG A 28 13.60 -4.75 -3.65
C ARG A 28 14.88 -5.06 -2.82
N ARG A 29 15.26 -4.20 -1.89
CA ARG A 29 16.56 -4.16 -1.20
C ARG A 29 16.41 -4.12 0.32
N HIS A 30 15.18 -3.97 0.83
CA HIS A 30 14.85 -4.13 2.24
C HIS A 30 13.73 -5.15 2.40
N SER A 31 13.97 -6.19 3.20
CA SER A 31 12.99 -7.24 3.50
C SER A 31 11.75 -6.63 4.16
N ALA A 32 10.56 -7.11 3.81
CA ALA A 32 9.29 -6.65 4.39
C ALA A 32 9.28 -6.73 5.93
N GLU A 33 10.00 -7.69 6.51
CA GLU A 33 10.19 -7.88 7.95
C GLU A 33 11.01 -6.74 8.60
N ASP A 34 11.99 -6.21 7.88
CA ASP A 34 12.87 -5.13 8.33
C ASP A 34 12.11 -3.78 8.28
N ILE A 35 11.25 -3.62 7.27
CA ILE A 35 10.34 -2.47 7.14
C ILE A 35 9.27 -2.50 8.24
N GLU A 36 8.64 -3.64 8.53
CA GLU A 36 7.64 -3.75 9.60
C GLU A 36 8.24 -3.46 10.99
N THR A 37 9.49 -3.86 11.22
CA THR A 37 10.23 -3.60 12.47
C THR A 37 10.64 -2.13 12.60
N ARG A 38 11.14 -1.51 11.52
CA ARG A 38 11.47 -0.08 11.53
C ARG A 38 10.24 0.80 11.66
N ILE A 39 9.13 0.41 11.05
CA ILE A 39 7.91 1.22 11.06
C ILE A 39 7.11 1.03 12.35
N SER A 40 7.14 -0.14 12.97
CA SER A 40 6.59 -0.32 14.33
C SER A 40 7.27 0.57 15.37
N ARG A 41 8.50 1.03 15.10
CA ARG A 41 9.22 2.03 15.93
C ARG A 41 8.96 3.48 15.51
N ARG A 42 8.29 3.73 14.38
CA ARG A 42 7.99 5.06 13.86
C ARG A 42 6.63 5.56 14.34
N PRO A 43 6.49 6.86 14.63
CA PRO A 43 5.24 7.46 15.10
C PRO A 43 4.09 7.24 14.12
N ASP A 44 2.86 7.10 14.64
CA ASP A 44 1.65 6.82 13.86
C ASP A 44 1.42 7.79 12.69
N LYS A 45 1.88 9.05 12.83
CA LYS A 45 1.82 10.08 11.79
C LYS A 45 2.66 9.72 10.56
N GLU A 46 3.86 9.16 10.74
CA GLU A 46 4.70 8.74 9.61
C GLU A 46 4.13 7.49 8.93
N GLN A 47 3.58 6.55 9.71
CA GLN A 47 2.89 5.39 9.13
C GLN A 47 1.72 5.84 8.26
N THR A 48 0.95 6.80 8.75
CA THR A 48 -0.18 7.39 8.02
C THR A 48 0.29 8.06 6.74
N ALA A 49 1.36 8.84 6.79
CA ALA A 49 1.93 9.48 5.61
C ALA A 49 2.37 8.45 4.55
N ILE A 50 3.01 7.35 4.95
CA ILE A 50 3.43 6.28 4.03
C ILE A 50 2.21 5.60 3.39
N VAL A 51 1.21 5.22 4.20
CA VAL A 51 -0.01 4.58 3.68
C VAL A 51 -0.74 5.48 2.70
N ILE A 52 -0.90 6.77 3.04
CA ILE A 52 -1.53 7.75 2.16
C ILE A 52 -0.70 7.94 0.88
N ALA A 53 0.63 8.03 0.98
CA ALA A 53 1.49 8.19 -0.19
C ALA A 53 1.39 6.99 -1.15
N VAL A 54 1.39 5.76 -0.62
CA VAL A 54 1.23 4.55 -1.44
C VAL A 54 -0.16 4.49 -2.08
N LEU A 55 -1.22 4.78 -1.32
CA LEU A 55 -2.59 4.82 -1.86
C LEU A 55 -2.74 5.90 -2.94
N ALA A 56 -2.19 7.09 -2.72
CA ALA A 56 -2.21 8.18 -3.69
C ALA A 56 -1.41 7.82 -4.95
N GLY A 57 -0.24 7.21 -4.79
CA GLY A 57 0.56 6.69 -5.90
C GLY A 57 -0.22 5.68 -6.73
N LEU A 58 -0.79 4.65 -6.09
CA LEU A 58 -1.64 3.66 -6.74
C LEU A 58 -2.83 4.29 -7.46
N PHE A 59 -3.48 5.27 -6.85
CA PHE A 59 -4.63 5.96 -7.43
C PHE A 59 -4.24 6.76 -8.68
N LEU A 60 -3.15 7.53 -8.62
CA LEU A 60 -2.64 8.30 -9.76
C LEU A 60 -2.16 7.40 -10.89
N THR A 61 -1.46 6.30 -10.57
CA THR A 61 -1.06 5.31 -11.57
C THR A 61 -2.28 4.65 -12.18
N SER A 62 -3.29 4.27 -11.37
CA SER A 62 -4.55 3.73 -11.87
C SER A 62 -5.25 4.70 -12.83
N LEU A 63 -5.29 6.00 -12.53
CA LEU A 63 -5.83 7.04 -13.41
C LEU A 63 -5.08 7.13 -14.74
N LEU A 64 -3.74 7.10 -14.72
CA LEU A 64 -2.91 7.08 -15.94
C LEU A 64 -3.25 5.86 -16.80
N PHE A 65 -3.31 4.69 -16.19
CA PHE A 65 -3.63 3.45 -16.91
C PHE A 65 -5.10 3.37 -17.34
N ALA A 66 -6.03 4.03 -16.65
CA ALA A 66 -7.44 4.11 -17.04
C ALA A 66 -7.64 4.79 -18.41
N HIS A 67 -6.72 5.65 -18.84
CA HIS A 67 -6.74 6.23 -20.19
C HIS A 67 -6.59 5.17 -21.29
N PHE A 68 -5.97 4.03 -20.98
CA PHE A 68 -5.80 2.89 -21.88
C PHE A 68 -6.93 1.84 -21.70
N GLY A 69 -7.99 2.18 -20.98
CA GLY A 69 -9.15 1.32 -20.74
C GLY A 69 -8.81 0.04 -19.98
N LEU A 70 -9.49 -1.07 -20.33
CA LEU A 70 -9.34 -2.36 -19.65
C LEU A 70 -7.90 -2.89 -19.70
N ILE A 71 -7.22 -2.72 -20.83
CA ILE A 71 -5.84 -3.19 -21.02
C ILE A 71 -4.90 -2.48 -20.04
N GLY A 72 -5.03 -1.16 -19.92
CA GLY A 72 -4.23 -0.41 -18.95
C GLY A 72 -4.50 -0.86 -17.52
N MET A 73 -5.77 -1.11 -17.17
CA MET A 73 -6.14 -1.59 -15.84
C MET A 73 -5.53 -2.97 -15.54
N LEU A 74 -5.50 -3.88 -16.53
CA LEU A 74 -4.86 -5.19 -16.40
C LEU A 74 -3.33 -5.09 -16.23
N VAL A 75 -2.67 -4.22 -16.98
CA VAL A 75 -1.21 -3.99 -16.84
C VAL A 75 -0.89 -3.38 -15.48
N PHE A 76 -1.70 -2.43 -15.01
CA PHE A 76 -1.55 -1.87 -13.67
C PHE A 76 -1.68 -2.95 -12.59
N LEU A 77 -2.70 -3.80 -12.69
CA LEU A 77 -2.87 -4.92 -11.76
C LEU A 77 -1.66 -5.86 -11.78
N LEU A 78 -1.15 -6.19 -12.97
CA LEU A 78 0.02 -7.05 -13.14
C LEU A 78 1.27 -6.44 -12.51
N LEU A 79 1.49 -5.13 -12.69
CA LEU A 79 2.60 -4.39 -12.07
C LEU A 79 2.53 -4.45 -10.54
N VAL A 80 1.36 -4.23 -9.95
CA VAL A 80 1.17 -4.31 -8.49
C VAL A 80 1.47 -5.72 -7.98
N VAL A 81 1.02 -6.76 -8.68
CA VAL A 81 1.32 -8.15 -8.32
C VAL A 81 2.82 -8.43 -8.42
N LEU A 82 3.47 -8.00 -9.50
CA LEU A 82 4.93 -8.13 -9.69
C LEU A 82 5.75 -7.35 -8.67
N ILE A 83 5.21 -6.26 -8.12
CA ILE A 83 5.86 -5.53 -7.04
C ILE A 83 5.79 -6.35 -5.76
N ILE A 84 4.65 -6.98 -5.46
CA ILE A 84 4.43 -7.70 -4.20
C ILE A 84 5.08 -9.10 -4.20
N HIS A 85 5.23 -9.75 -5.36
CA HIS A 85 5.81 -11.10 -5.54
C HIS A 85 7.29 -11.05 -5.93
#